data_AF-A0A7C5HCE7-F1
#
_entry.id   AF-A0A7C5HCE7-F1
#
_cell.length_a   1.000
_cell.length_b   1.000
_cell.length_c   1.000
_cell.angle_alpha   90.00
_cell.angle_beta   90.00
_cell.angle_gamma   90.00
#
_symmetry.space_group_name_H-M   'P 1'
#
loop_
_entity.id
_entity.type
_entity.pdbx_description
1 polymer ?
#
loop_
_entity_poly.entity_id
_entity_poly.type
_entity_poly.pdbx_seq_one_letter_code
_entity_poly.pdbx_strand_id
1 'polypeptide(L)'
;MRKKILFVCGSMNQTTQMHQISWYLGEYDQWFTPFFSDGLLGKASDMGMLEFTIMGKKRAGRAIDYLVSNNLQLDIGGALHNYDLVVTCTDLIVPKHIKRSKIVLVQEGMTEPETILFHLARNFRWVPRWIAGTSTIGLSDTYEKFCVASEGYRDLFISKGVNPDKIEVTSIPNFDDCERYLQN
;
A
#
# COMPACT_ATOMS: atom_id res chain seq x y z
N MET A 1 18.72 6.80 18.79
CA MET A 1 18.69 5.97 17.56
C MET A 1 17.82 6.67 16.53
N ARG A 2 18.17 6.57 15.24
CA ARG A 2 17.36 7.08 14.13
C ARG A 2 16.08 6.25 14.02
N LYS A 3 14.92 6.90 13.83
CA LYS A 3 13.64 6.21 13.64
C LYS A 3 13.64 5.45 12.31
N LYS A 4 12.93 4.33 12.27
CA LYS A 4 12.87 3.43 11.10
C LYS A 4 11.54 3.52 10.38
N ILE A 5 11.58 3.55 9.05
CA ILE A 5 10.42 3.57 8.18
C ILE A 5 10.47 2.35 7.27
N LEU A 6 9.35 1.63 7.20
CA LEU A 6 9.14 0.56 6.24
C LEU A 6 8.24 1.03 5.11
N PHE A 7 8.70 0.90 3.87
CA PHE A 7 7.92 1.12 2.67
C PHE A 7 7.45 -0.21 2.10
N VAL A 8 6.13 -0.39 2.01
CA VAL A 8 5.51 -1.61 1.48
C VAL A 8 5.22 -1.42 -0.01
N CYS A 9 6.02 -2.06 -0.84
CA CYS A 9 5.93 -2.04 -2.30
C CYS A 9 4.96 -3.11 -2.81
N GLY A 10 4.47 -2.98 -4.05
CA GLY A 10 3.59 -4.00 -4.65
C GLY A 10 3.71 -4.03 -6.17
N SER A 11 2.77 -3.42 -6.88
CA SER A 11 2.93 -3.21 -8.34
C SER A 11 4.18 -2.36 -8.63
N MET A 12 4.67 -2.34 -9.88
CA MET A 12 5.78 -1.43 -10.22
C MET A 12 5.41 0.03 -9.98
N ASN A 13 4.16 0.39 -10.24
CA ASN A 13 3.63 1.73 -9.99
C ASN A 13 3.69 2.08 -8.48
N GLN A 14 3.24 1.17 -7.61
CA GLN A 14 3.37 1.35 -6.15
C GLN A 14 4.83 1.39 -5.71
N THR A 15 5.68 0.56 -6.29
CA THR A 15 7.11 0.48 -5.95
C THR A 15 7.83 1.79 -6.27
N THR A 16 7.57 2.39 -7.44
CA THR A 16 8.16 3.67 -7.81
C THR A 16 7.62 4.81 -6.95
N GLN A 17 6.32 4.81 -6.62
CA GLN A 17 5.74 5.79 -5.68
C GLN A 17 6.39 5.72 -4.30
N MET A 18 6.54 4.50 -3.74
CA MET A 18 7.21 4.30 -2.45
C MET A 18 8.66 4.79 -2.47
N HIS A 19 9.39 4.54 -3.56
CA HIS A 19 10.76 5.05 -3.71
C HIS A 19 10.81 6.58 -3.82
N GLN A 20 9.92 7.20 -4.59
CA GLN A 20 9.82 8.66 -4.69
C GLN A 20 9.50 9.31 -3.33
N ILE A 21 8.55 8.74 -2.58
CA ILE A 21 8.20 9.24 -1.25
C ILE A 21 9.40 9.11 -0.29
N SER A 22 10.19 8.05 -0.43
CA SER A 22 11.36 7.85 0.43
C SER A 22 12.40 8.95 0.29
N TRP A 23 12.53 9.60 -0.87
CA TRP A 23 13.47 10.71 -1.06
C TRP A 23 13.18 11.89 -0.12
N TYR A 24 11.91 12.17 0.17
CA TYR A 24 11.50 13.23 1.08
C TYR A 24 11.66 12.87 2.57
N LEU A 25 12.01 11.62 2.87
CA LEU A 25 12.16 11.10 4.23
C LEU A 25 13.61 10.66 4.52
N GLY A 26 14.58 11.23 3.78
CA GLY A 26 15.99 10.85 3.79
C GLY A 26 16.73 11.07 5.12
N GLU A 27 16.08 11.62 6.14
CA GLU A 27 16.55 11.76 7.52
C GLU A 27 16.19 10.57 8.44
N TYR A 28 15.42 9.58 7.95
CA TYR A 28 15.06 8.35 8.66
C TYR A 28 15.78 7.12 8.09
N ASP A 29 15.89 6.05 8.88
CA ASP A 29 16.43 4.79 8.40
C ASP A 29 15.35 4.06 7.60
N GLN A 30 15.62 3.77 6.32
CA GLN A 30 14.60 3.39 5.34
C GLN A 30 14.79 1.95 4.91
N TRP A 31 13.70 1.19 4.95
CA TRP A 31 13.66 -0.21 4.55
C TRP A 31 12.47 -0.44 3.62
N PHE A 32 12.62 -1.37 2.69
CA PHE A 32 11.61 -1.70 1.70
C PHE A 32 11.25 -3.17 1.77
N THR A 33 9.97 -3.48 1.58
CA THR A 33 9.49 -4.86 1.45
C THR A 33 8.54 -4.97 0.27
N PRO A 34 8.65 -5.99 -0.59
CA PRO A 34 7.56 -6.32 -1.51
C PRO A 34 6.32 -6.74 -0.71
N PHE A 35 5.13 -6.64 -1.31
CA PHE A 35 3.90 -7.05 -0.68
C PHE A 35 3.91 -8.55 -0.44
N PHE A 36 3.72 -8.96 0.82
CA PHE A 36 3.58 -10.34 1.22
C PHE A 36 2.33 -10.45 2.11
N SER A 37 1.64 -11.59 2.03
CA SER A 37 0.58 -11.90 2.97
C SER A 37 1.07 -12.93 3.98
N ASP A 38 0.85 -12.70 5.26
CA ASP A 38 1.03 -13.72 6.28
C ASP A 38 -0.13 -14.73 6.29
N GLY A 39 0.15 -15.96 6.74
CA GLY A 39 -0.86 -16.96 7.07
C GLY A 39 -1.28 -17.87 5.91
N LEU A 40 -2.56 -18.29 5.87
CA LEU A 40 -3.12 -19.18 4.85
C LEU A 40 -2.97 -18.61 3.43
N LEU A 41 -2.96 -17.28 3.29
CA LEU A 41 -2.73 -16.58 2.02
C LEU A 41 -1.27 -16.65 1.56
N GLY A 42 -0.30 -16.67 2.50
CA GLY A 42 1.11 -16.94 2.20
C GLY A 42 1.29 -18.36 1.65
N LYS A 43 0.64 -19.35 2.28
CA LYS A 43 0.64 -20.74 1.81
C LYS A 43 -0.07 -20.91 0.44
N ALA A 44 -1.15 -20.15 0.19
CA ALA A 44 -1.83 -20.15 -1.11
C ALA A 44 -0.99 -19.49 -2.22
N SER A 45 -0.17 -18.47 -1.89
CA SER A 45 0.82 -17.90 -2.79
C SER A 45 1.96 -18.89 -3.09
N ASP A 46 2.42 -19.62 -2.08
CA ASP A 46 3.42 -20.67 -2.24
C ASP A 46 2.93 -21.80 -3.17
N MET A 47 1.63 -22.10 -3.12
CA MET A 47 0.91 -23.05 -3.97
C MET A 47 0.51 -22.54 -5.36
N GLY A 48 0.86 -21.29 -5.74
CA GLY A 48 0.58 -20.75 -7.08
C GLY A 48 -0.89 -20.37 -7.34
N MET A 49 -1.75 -20.39 -6.32
CA MET A 49 -3.19 -20.11 -6.48
C MET A 49 -3.54 -18.61 -6.50
N LEU A 50 -2.54 -17.72 -6.41
CA LEU A 50 -2.71 -16.27 -6.31
C LEU A 50 -1.94 -15.50 -7.41
N GLU A 51 -1.52 -16.17 -8.49
CA GLU A 51 -0.77 -15.58 -9.60
C GLU A 51 -1.47 -14.38 -10.27
N PHE A 52 -2.79 -14.31 -10.19
CA PHE A 52 -3.59 -13.21 -10.74
C PHE A 52 -3.67 -11.96 -9.82
N THR A 53 -3.12 -12.02 -8.61
CA THR A 53 -3.15 -10.92 -7.62
C THR A 53 -1.79 -10.23 -7.49
N ILE A 54 -1.73 -9.09 -6.78
CA ILE A 54 -0.47 -8.37 -6.44
C ILE A 54 0.54 -9.30 -5.73
N MET A 55 0.07 -10.42 -5.16
CA MET A 55 0.88 -11.39 -4.44
C MET A 55 1.53 -12.47 -5.32
N GLY A 56 1.34 -12.44 -6.64
CA GLY A 56 2.00 -13.40 -7.55
C GLY A 56 3.52 -13.25 -7.54
N LYS A 57 4.26 -14.36 -7.41
CA LYS A 57 5.74 -14.42 -7.31
C LYS A 57 6.48 -13.58 -8.37
N LYS A 58 5.91 -13.45 -9.58
CA LYS A 58 6.47 -12.66 -10.69
C LYS A 58 6.44 -11.14 -10.46
N ARG A 59 5.44 -10.60 -9.76
CA ARG A 59 5.33 -9.16 -9.46
C ARG A 59 6.25 -8.77 -8.31
N ALA A 60 6.31 -9.60 -7.27
CA ALA A 60 7.26 -9.43 -6.17
C ALA A 60 8.72 -9.45 -6.68
N GLY A 61 9.05 -10.34 -7.63
CA GLY A 61 10.37 -10.37 -8.27
C GLY A 61 10.75 -9.05 -8.93
N ARG A 62 9.86 -8.46 -9.75
CA ARG A 62 10.12 -7.15 -10.39
C ARG A 62 10.34 -6.02 -9.39
N ALA A 63 9.56 -5.99 -8.31
CA ALA A 63 9.75 -5.01 -7.25
C ALA A 63 11.13 -5.19 -6.58
N ILE A 64 11.50 -6.43 -6.24
CA ILE A 64 12.82 -6.73 -5.67
C ILE A 64 13.94 -6.32 -6.64
N ASP A 65 13.86 -6.70 -7.92
CA ASP A 65 14.87 -6.35 -8.94
C ASP A 65 15.06 -4.83 -9.04
N TYR A 66 13.96 -4.07 -9.01
CA TYR A 66 13.99 -2.62 -9.00
C TYR A 66 14.66 -2.07 -7.73
N LEU A 67 14.28 -2.57 -6.54
CA LEU A 67 14.84 -2.11 -5.27
C LEU A 67 16.34 -2.40 -5.18
N VAL A 68 16.78 -3.59 -5.61
CA VAL A 68 18.20 -3.98 -5.65
C VAL A 68 18.98 -3.13 -6.66
N SER A 69 18.45 -2.93 -7.87
CA SER A 69 19.12 -2.10 -8.89
C SER A 69 19.26 -0.63 -8.49
N ASN A 70 18.42 -0.14 -7.56
CA ASN A 70 18.51 1.20 -6.99
C ASN A 70 19.26 1.23 -5.64
N ASN A 71 19.89 0.13 -5.21
CA ASN A 71 20.64 0.00 -3.95
C ASN A 71 19.82 0.34 -2.69
N LEU A 72 18.53 -0.04 -2.67
CA LEU A 72 17.65 0.19 -1.54
C LEU A 72 17.72 -0.95 -0.52
N GLN A 73 17.63 -0.62 0.78
CA GLN A 73 17.68 -1.62 1.86
C GLN A 73 16.40 -2.47 1.88
N LEU A 74 16.56 -3.79 1.95
CA LEU A 74 15.45 -4.74 1.89
C LEU A 74 15.25 -5.46 3.22
N ASP A 75 14.00 -5.48 3.69
CA ASP A 75 13.53 -6.35 4.77
C ASP A 75 12.34 -7.16 4.25
N ILE A 76 12.62 -8.31 3.63
CA ILE A 76 11.59 -9.18 3.06
C ILE A 76 10.69 -9.69 4.19
N GLY A 77 9.42 -9.28 4.19
CA GLY A 77 8.49 -9.62 5.27
C GLY A 77 8.39 -8.54 6.35
N GLY A 78 9.16 -7.45 6.26
CA GLY A 78 9.09 -6.33 7.20
C GLY A 78 9.26 -6.75 8.67
N ALA A 79 10.06 -7.77 8.94
CA ALA A 79 10.16 -8.43 10.24
C ALA A 79 11.54 -8.29 10.90
N LEU A 80 12.53 -7.75 10.19
CA LEU A 80 13.89 -7.55 10.71
C LEU A 80 13.94 -6.48 11.80
N HIS A 81 13.01 -5.52 11.77
CA HIS A 81 13.03 -4.36 12.66
C HIS A 81 11.66 -4.04 13.26
N ASN A 82 11.69 -3.34 14.38
CA ASN A 82 10.53 -2.60 14.89
C ASN A 82 10.49 -1.24 14.18
N TYR A 83 9.48 -1.03 13.35
CA TYR A 83 9.30 0.18 12.56
C TYR A 83 8.47 1.22 13.32
N ASP A 84 8.91 2.49 13.27
CA ASP A 84 8.18 3.61 13.85
C ASP A 84 7.02 4.06 12.93
N LEU A 85 7.21 3.90 11.63
CA LEU A 85 6.26 4.26 10.58
C LEU A 85 6.27 3.20 9.48
N VAL A 86 5.09 2.91 8.94
CA VAL A 86 4.91 2.08 7.74
C VAL A 86 4.14 2.90 6.72
N VAL A 87 4.69 2.99 5.51
CA VAL A 87 4.03 3.65 4.36
C VAL A 87 3.62 2.56 3.38
N THR A 88 2.36 2.56 2.96
CA THR A 88 1.83 1.52 2.07
C THR A 88 0.75 2.06 1.15
N CYS A 89 0.59 1.44 -0.02
CA CYS A 89 -0.49 1.76 -0.96
C CYS A 89 -1.79 0.98 -0.72
N THR A 90 -1.81 0.04 0.24
CA THR A 90 -2.96 -0.83 0.45
C THR A 90 -3.13 -1.25 1.90
N ASP A 91 -4.37 -1.29 2.36
CA ASP A 91 -4.77 -1.75 3.68
C ASP A 91 -5.67 -3.00 3.63
N LEU A 92 -5.73 -3.65 2.45
CA LEU A 92 -6.55 -4.85 2.23
C LEU A 92 -6.08 -6.03 3.08
N ILE A 93 -4.76 -6.16 3.23
CA ILE A 93 -4.11 -7.12 4.11
C ILE A 93 -2.99 -6.38 4.83
N VAL A 94 -3.15 -6.21 6.15
CA VAL A 94 -2.12 -5.61 7.01
C VAL A 94 -1.59 -6.70 7.96
N PRO A 95 -0.34 -7.15 7.82
CA PRO A 95 0.30 -8.10 8.72
C PRO A 95 0.24 -7.68 10.19
N LYS A 96 0.16 -8.66 11.11
CA LYS A 96 -0.04 -8.37 12.55
C LYS A 96 1.10 -7.57 13.17
N HIS A 97 2.34 -7.81 12.76
CA HIS A 97 3.51 -7.07 13.24
C HIS A 97 3.53 -5.64 12.70
N ILE A 98 3.10 -5.43 11.45
CA ILE A 98 2.96 -4.10 10.84
C ILE A 98 1.88 -3.26 11.53
N LYS A 99 0.76 -3.87 11.96
CA LYS A 99 -0.33 -3.18 12.68
C LYS A 99 0.10 -2.51 13.99
N ARG A 100 1.27 -2.85 14.53
CA ARG A 100 1.79 -2.24 15.76
C ARG A 100 2.50 -0.90 15.50
N SER A 101 2.89 -0.65 14.26
CA SER A 101 3.51 0.60 13.82
C SER A 101 2.43 1.61 13.44
N LYS A 102 2.80 2.90 13.43
CA LYS A 102 1.96 3.92 12.80
C LYS A 102 1.94 3.67 11.30
N ILE A 103 0.77 3.75 10.68
CA ILE A 103 0.61 3.50 9.24
C ILE A 103 0.14 4.76 8.54
N VAL A 104 0.80 5.11 7.43
CA VAL A 104 0.31 6.07 6.45
C VAL A 104 -0.07 5.30 5.20
N LEU A 105 -1.35 5.42 4.83
CA LEU A 105 -1.90 4.84 3.61
C LEU A 105 -1.77 5.87 2.49
N VAL A 106 -1.31 5.46 1.31
CA VAL A 106 -1.14 6.33 0.15
C VAL A 106 -1.97 5.78 -1.00
N GLN A 107 -2.79 6.64 -1.62
CA GLN A 107 -3.59 6.22 -2.76
C GLN A 107 -2.72 6.00 -4.01
N GLU A 108 -2.86 4.84 -4.65
CA GLU A 108 -2.13 4.51 -5.89
C GLU A 108 -2.60 5.33 -7.11
N GLY A 109 -3.83 5.85 -7.08
CA GLY A 109 -4.46 6.62 -8.16
C GLY A 109 -5.58 5.89 -8.91
N MET A 110 -5.96 4.67 -8.51
CA MET A 110 -7.09 3.92 -9.08
C MET A 110 -8.04 3.46 -7.97
N THR A 111 -9.34 3.43 -8.29
CA THR A 111 -10.37 2.80 -7.46
C THR A 111 -11.28 1.95 -8.34
N GLU A 112 -11.45 0.69 -7.98
CA GLU A 112 -12.43 -0.20 -8.62
C GLU A 112 -13.86 0.22 -8.28
N PRO A 113 -14.83 -0.10 -9.15
CA PRO A 113 -16.24 0.18 -8.92
C PRO A 113 -16.79 -0.60 -7.72
N GLU A 114 -17.82 -0.04 -7.10
CA GLU A 114 -18.54 -0.65 -5.98
C GLU A 114 -19.40 -1.81 -6.50
N THR A 115 -19.01 -3.04 -6.16
CA THR A 115 -19.76 -4.25 -6.52
C THR A 115 -20.58 -4.75 -5.33
N ILE A 116 -21.39 -5.80 -5.53
CA ILE A 116 -22.09 -6.47 -4.41
C ILE A 116 -21.09 -6.93 -3.34
N LEU A 117 -19.90 -7.37 -3.75
CA LEU A 117 -18.82 -7.76 -2.84
C LEU A 117 -18.32 -6.59 -1.99
N PHE A 118 -18.30 -5.38 -2.54
CA PHE A 118 -17.98 -4.16 -1.79
C PHE A 118 -19.00 -3.92 -0.68
N HIS A 119 -20.30 -3.98 -1.00
CA HIS A 119 -21.35 -3.79 0.01
C HIS A 119 -21.31 -4.87 1.09
N LEU A 120 -20.98 -6.12 0.74
CA LEU A 120 -20.78 -7.18 1.73
C LEU A 120 -19.58 -6.90 2.64
N ALA A 121 -18.43 -6.54 2.07
CA ALA A 121 -17.22 -6.23 2.83
C ALA A 121 -17.36 -4.98 3.73
N ARG A 122 -18.12 -3.98 3.28
CA ARG A 122 -18.43 -2.76 4.04
C ARG A 122 -19.34 -3.04 5.23
N ASN A 123 -20.41 -3.80 5.03
CA ASN A 123 -21.45 -3.98 6.04
C ASN A 123 -21.17 -5.11 7.04
N PHE A 124 -20.36 -6.10 6.66
CA PHE A 124 -20.08 -7.28 7.48
C PHE A 124 -18.60 -7.40 7.82
N ARG A 125 -18.21 -7.10 9.07
CA ARG A 125 -16.80 -7.15 9.53
C ARG A 125 -16.11 -8.51 9.38
N TRP A 126 -16.86 -9.60 9.27
CA TRP A 126 -16.31 -10.95 9.06
C TRP A 126 -15.95 -11.25 7.60
N VAL A 127 -16.46 -10.43 6.66
CA VAL A 127 -16.16 -10.56 5.24
C VAL A 127 -14.78 -9.96 4.97
N PRO A 128 -13.82 -10.72 4.41
CA PRO A 128 -12.48 -10.19 4.17
C PRO A 128 -12.48 -9.08 3.12
N ARG A 129 -11.86 -7.93 3.42
CA ARG A 129 -11.87 -6.75 2.53
C ARG A 129 -11.24 -7.00 1.16
N TRP A 130 -10.23 -7.86 1.09
CA TRP A 130 -9.54 -8.19 -0.16
C TRP A 130 -10.44 -8.79 -1.24
N ILE A 131 -11.63 -9.32 -0.91
CA ILE A 131 -12.56 -9.87 -1.93
C ILE A 131 -13.13 -8.81 -2.87
N ALA A 132 -13.12 -7.55 -2.45
CA ALA A 132 -13.66 -6.42 -3.21
C ALA A 132 -12.54 -5.52 -3.76
N GLY A 133 -11.29 -5.98 -3.72
CA GLY A 133 -10.15 -5.28 -4.30
C GLY A 133 -9.99 -3.84 -3.78
N THR A 134 -9.56 -2.96 -4.67
CA THR A 134 -9.27 -1.55 -4.36
C THR A 134 -10.51 -0.75 -3.95
N SER A 135 -11.72 -1.25 -4.22
CA SER A 135 -12.96 -0.57 -3.81
C SER A 135 -13.10 -0.44 -2.29
N THR A 136 -12.41 -1.30 -1.52
CA THR A 136 -12.41 -1.28 -0.05
C THR A 136 -11.18 -0.62 0.58
N ILE A 137 -10.31 0.00 -0.22
CA ILE A 137 -9.16 0.76 0.29
C ILE A 137 -9.65 1.83 1.26
N GLY A 138 -8.94 1.95 2.39
CA GLY A 138 -9.24 2.93 3.43
C GLY A 138 -10.26 2.42 4.47
N LEU A 139 -10.99 1.33 4.19
CA LEU A 139 -11.98 0.79 5.14
C LEU A 139 -11.36 0.01 6.30
N SER A 140 -10.03 -0.19 6.32
CA SER A 140 -9.36 -0.82 7.46
C SER A 140 -9.44 -0.03 8.74
N ASP A 141 -9.40 1.30 8.60
CA ASP A 141 -9.20 2.29 9.66
C ASP A 141 -7.94 2.03 10.52
N THR A 142 -7.03 1.15 10.08
CA THR A 142 -5.80 0.82 10.84
C THR A 142 -4.67 1.82 10.64
N TYR A 143 -4.85 2.80 9.76
CA TYR A 143 -3.89 3.86 9.49
C TYR A 143 -4.17 5.11 10.32
N GLU A 144 -3.13 5.93 10.47
CA GLU A 144 -3.19 7.25 11.10
C GLU A 144 -3.66 8.31 10.11
N LYS A 145 -3.12 8.26 8.89
CA LYS A 145 -3.47 9.15 7.78
C LYS A 145 -3.59 8.40 6.46
N PHE A 146 -4.47 8.88 5.60
CA PHE A 146 -4.73 8.38 4.26
C PHE A 146 -4.56 9.52 3.26
N CYS A 147 -3.43 9.50 2.55
CA CYS A 147 -3.07 10.45 1.52
C CYS A 147 -3.82 10.13 0.22
N VAL A 148 -4.67 11.04 -0.22
CA VAL A 148 -5.50 10.90 -1.43
C VAL A 148 -5.16 11.95 -2.48
N ALA A 149 -5.44 11.61 -3.72
CA ALA A 149 -5.03 12.37 -4.90
C ALA A 149 -5.71 13.74 -5.05
N SER A 150 -6.97 13.87 -4.62
CA SER A 150 -7.74 15.10 -4.82
C SER A 150 -8.92 15.17 -3.86
N GLU A 151 -9.55 16.36 -3.78
CA GLU A 151 -10.80 16.55 -3.05
C GLU A 151 -11.92 15.63 -3.57
N GLY A 152 -11.98 15.40 -4.89
CA GLY A 152 -12.95 14.45 -5.46
C GLY A 152 -12.73 13.02 -4.97
N TYR A 153 -11.48 12.59 -4.80
CA TYR A 153 -11.17 11.30 -4.20
C TYR A 153 -11.48 11.27 -2.70
N ARG A 154 -11.22 12.38 -1.98
CA ARG A 154 -11.60 12.51 -0.57
C ARG A 154 -13.10 12.27 -0.40
N ASP A 155 -13.93 12.98 -1.15
CA ASP A 155 -15.40 12.85 -1.08
C ASP A 155 -15.86 11.44 -1.47
N LEU A 156 -15.23 10.84 -2.49
CA LEU A 156 -15.49 9.45 -2.88
C LEU A 156 -15.21 8.49 -1.72
N PHE A 157 -14.06 8.59 -1.06
CA PHE A 157 -13.73 7.70 0.06
C PHE A 157 -14.61 7.94 1.29
N ILE A 158 -15.00 9.18 1.58
CA ILE A 158 -15.95 9.50 2.64
C ILE A 158 -17.31 8.83 2.36
N SER A 159 -17.82 8.91 1.13
CA SER A 159 -19.09 8.26 0.77
C SER A 159 -19.04 6.73 0.87
N LYS A 160 -17.86 6.14 0.66
CA LYS A 160 -17.57 4.71 0.89
C LYS A 160 -17.50 4.31 2.36
N GLY A 161 -17.38 5.27 3.27
CA GLY A 161 -17.34 5.05 4.73
C GLY A 161 -15.95 5.18 5.35
N VAL A 162 -15.00 5.80 4.66
CA VAL A 162 -13.69 6.14 5.24
C VAL A 162 -13.82 7.32 6.21
N ASN A 163 -13.09 7.28 7.33
CA ASN A 163 -13.09 8.35 8.33
C ASN A 163 -12.52 9.67 7.74
N PRO A 164 -13.31 10.75 7.65
CA PRO A 164 -12.88 12.04 7.11
C PRO A 164 -11.66 12.64 7.82
N ASP A 165 -11.52 12.44 9.13
CA ASP A 165 -10.46 13.06 9.94
C ASP A 165 -9.06 12.49 9.65
N LYS A 166 -9.03 11.33 9.00
CA LYS A 166 -7.79 10.65 8.62
C LYS A 166 -7.39 10.92 7.17
N ILE A 167 -8.25 11.51 6.34
CA ILE A 167 -7.94 11.75 4.93
C ILE A 167 -7.17 13.07 4.79
N GLU A 168 -6.08 13.05 4.03
CA GLU A 168 -5.29 14.22 3.65
C GLU A 168 -5.17 14.26 2.13
N VAL A 169 -5.43 15.42 1.51
CA VAL A 169 -5.29 15.59 0.07
C VAL A 169 -3.85 15.99 -0.25
N THR A 170 -3.13 15.14 -0.98
CA THR A 170 -1.68 15.28 -1.20
C THR A 170 -1.26 15.22 -2.67
N SER A 171 -2.18 15.05 -3.62
CA SER A 171 -1.85 14.62 -4.99
C SER A 171 -1.35 13.16 -5.07
N ILE A 172 -1.01 12.70 -6.28
CA ILE A 172 -0.43 11.39 -6.55
C ILE A 172 1.08 11.57 -6.79
N PRO A 173 1.97 10.82 -6.10
CA PRO A 173 3.42 10.99 -6.23
C PRO A 173 3.96 10.93 -7.68
N ASN A 174 3.32 10.12 -8.54
CA ASN A 174 3.73 10.02 -9.94
C ASN A 174 3.41 11.26 -10.79
N PHE A 175 2.51 12.13 -10.35
CA PHE A 175 2.10 13.34 -11.06
C PHE A 175 2.80 14.60 -10.52
N ASP A 176 3.78 14.43 -9.64
CA ASP A 176 4.61 15.54 -9.17
C ASP A 176 5.55 16.07 -10.29
N ASP A 177 5.79 15.26 -11.33
CA ASP A 177 6.61 15.60 -12.50
C ASP A 177 5.87 15.30 -13.81
N CYS A 178 4.88 16.14 -14.12
CA CYS A 178 4.08 16.03 -15.34
C CYS A 178 4.88 16.24 -16.64
N GLU A 179 6.02 16.94 -16.58
CA GLU A 179 6.84 17.27 -17.75
C GLU A 179 7.44 16.01 -18.40
N ARG A 180 7.80 15.02 -17.58
CA ARG A 180 8.29 13.70 -18.05
C ARG A 180 7.31 12.94 -18.94
N TYR A 181 6.03 13.30 -18.95
CA TYR A 181 4.98 12.63 -19.71
C TYR A 181 4.56 13.40 -20.99
N LEU A 182 5.27 14.45 -21.36
CA LEU A 182 5.00 15.20 -22.60
C LEU A 182 5.45 14.48 -23.88
N GLN A 183 6.29 13.45 -23.75
CA GLN A 183 6.82 12.65 -24.88
C GLN A 183 6.59 11.14 -24.64
N ASN A 184 5.33 10.73 -24.60
CA ASN A 184 4.93 9.33 -24.41
C ASN A 184 4.46 8.68 -25.71
#